data_AF-A0A165DLT9-F1
#
_entry.id   AF-A0A165DLT9-F1
#
_cell.length_a   1.000
_cell.length_b   1.000
_cell.length_c   1.000
_cell.angle_alpha   90.00
_cell.angle_beta   90.00
_cell.angle_gamma   90.00
#
_symmetry.space_group_name_H-M   'P 1'
#
loop_
_entity.id
_entity.type
_entity.pdbx_description
1 polymer ?
#
loop_
_entity_poly.entity_id
_entity_poly.type
_entity_poly.pdbx_seq_one_letter_code
_entity_poly.pdbx_strand_id
1 'polypeptide(L)'
;RSVSSSPYGRTHVWKHRQRKLPPPFVPQFPQRVTRADGSTFTQYTTSPRSEVLLTRDTTNNPLWNASKWVAESEDEDEVTGRLGRFNRRFDGLGGFDMDMEFLNE
;
A
#
# COMPACT_ATOMS: atom_id res chain seq x y z
N ARG A 1 3.93 14.26 39.97
CA ARG A 1 3.27 12.99 39.60
C ARG A 1 3.57 12.73 38.13
N SER A 2 4.16 11.57 37.83
CA SER A 2 4.62 11.18 36.50
C SER A 2 3.44 10.86 35.59
N VAL A 3 3.08 11.78 34.70
CA VAL A 3 2.18 11.49 33.58
C VAL A 3 2.99 10.67 32.58
N SER A 4 2.51 9.46 32.27
CA SER A 4 3.12 8.64 31.22
C SER A 4 3.05 9.42 29.90
N SER A 5 4.15 9.48 29.15
CA SER A 5 4.21 10.11 27.83
C SER A 5 3.75 9.18 26.71
N SER A 6 3.30 7.96 27.04
CA SER A 6 2.85 6.98 26.06
C SER A 6 1.31 6.95 25.97
N PRO A 7 0.74 6.87 24.75
CA PRO A 7 -0.72 6.76 24.55
C PRO A 7 -1.31 5.47 25.15
N TYR A 8 -0.47 4.48 25.46
CA TYR A 8 -0.85 3.13 25.88
C TYR A 8 -0.71 2.90 27.40
N GLY A 9 -0.62 3.97 28.19
CA GLY A 9 -0.45 3.87 29.65
C GLY A 9 1.02 3.89 30.09
N ARG A 10 1.29 3.45 31.33
CA ARG A 10 2.61 3.55 31.97
C ARG A 10 3.57 2.49 31.42
N THR A 11 4.57 2.91 30.64
CA THR A 11 5.62 2.00 30.15
C THR A 11 6.52 1.54 31.29
N HIS A 12 6.82 0.24 31.37
CA HIS A 12 7.81 -0.34 32.28
C HIS A 12 9.25 0.12 31.97
N VAL A 13 9.48 0.67 30.77
CA VAL A 13 10.78 1.19 30.36
C VAL A 13 11.12 2.43 31.17
N TRP A 14 12.02 2.28 32.14
CA TRP A 14 12.56 3.40 32.90
C TRP A 14 13.51 4.19 31.99
N LYS A 15 13.11 5.41 31.64
CA LYS A 15 13.96 6.31 30.84
C LYS A 15 15.09 6.84 31.72
N HIS A 16 16.24 6.17 31.71
CA HIS A 16 17.46 6.72 32.31
C HIS A 16 17.88 7.97 31.51
N ARG A 17 18.53 8.95 32.17
CA ARG A 17 19.08 10.12 31.49
C ARG A 17 20.07 9.64 30.43
N GLN A 18 19.72 9.82 29.16
CA GLN A 18 20.55 9.39 28.04
C GLN A 18 21.81 10.27 27.96
N ARG A 19 22.95 9.65 27.67
CA ARG A 19 24.21 10.38 27.43
C ARG A 19 24.08 11.10 26.08
N LYS A 20 24.59 12.33 25.98
CA LYS A 20 24.68 13.04 24.70
C LYS A 20 25.80 12.42 23.88
N LEU A 21 25.45 11.53 22.96
CA LEU A 21 26.37 10.93 21.99
C LEU A 21 26.25 11.66 20.64
N PRO A 22 27.28 11.59 19.77
CA PRO A 22 27.11 12.00 18.37
C PRO A 22 26.01 11.16 17.70
N PRO A 23 25.36 11.68 16.64
CA PRO A 23 24.36 10.92 15.91
C PRO A 23 24.99 9.61 15.38
N PRO A 24 24.30 8.47 15.51
CA PRO A 24 24.84 7.20 15.04
C PRO A 24 24.93 7.19 13.51
N PHE A 25 25.99 6.59 12.98
CA PHE A 25 26.08 6.26 11.56
C PHE A 25 25.35 4.94 11.31
N VAL A 26 24.25 4.99 10.56
CA VAL A 26 23.45 3.81 10.24
C VAL A 26 23.88 3.29 8.87
N PRO A 27 24.24 2.00 8.72
CA PRO A 27 24.62 1.45 7.43
C PRO A 27 23.43 1.49 6.47
N GLN A 28 23.69 1.92 5.25
CA GLN A 28 22.72 1.96 4.18
C GLN A 28 23.20 1.10 3.01
N PHE A 29 22.26 0.37 2.43
CA PHE A 29 22.47 -0.50 1.28
C PHE A 29 21.74 0.09 0.06
N PRO A 30 22.37 0.04 -1.12
CA PRO A 30 21.70 0.40 -2.36
C PRO A 30 20.64 -0.67 -2.69
N GLN A 31 19.44 -0.22 -2.99
CA GLN A 31 18.29 -1.06 -3.33
C GLN A 31 17.66 -0.56 -4.63
N ARG A 32 17.50 -1.47 -5.59
CA ARG A 32 16.75 -1.24 -6.83
C ARG A 32 15.28 -1.52 -6.58
N VAL A 33 14.45 -0.50 -6.75
CA VAL A 33 13.00 -0.60 -6.63
C VAL A 33 12.39 -0.55 -8.01
N THR A 34 11.61 -1.57 -8.34
CA THR A 34 10.84 -1.67 -9.58
C THR A 34 9.37 -1.37 -9.27
N ARG A 35 8.84 -0.35 -9.93
CA ARG A 35 7.44 0.09 -9.84
C ARG A 35 6.51 -0.77 -10.69
N ALA A 36 5.20 -0.59 -10.52
CA ALA A 36 4.19 -1.35 -11.24
C ALA A 36 4.21 -1.11 -12.76
N ASP A 37 4.64 0.08 -13.20
CA ASP A 37 4.86 0.43 -14.62
C ASP A 37 6.17 -0.16 -15.20
N GLY A 38 6.97 -0.84 -14.38
CA GLY A 38 8.29 -1.36 -14.75
C GLY A 38 9.43 -0.33 -14.65
N SER A 39 9.14 0.92 -14.30
CA SER A 39 10.18 1.93 -14.07
C SER A 39 11.01 1.57 -12.83
N THR A 40 12.31 1.83 -12.90
CA THR A 40 13.25 1.44 -11.84
C THR A 40 14.00 2.64 -11.28
N PHE A 41 14.19 2.69 -9.96
CA PHE A 41 15.06 3.65 -9.32
C PHE A 41 15.90 3.00 -8.22
N THR A 42 17.03 3.63 -7.89
CA THR A 42 17.93 3.17 -6.83
C THR A 42 17.76 4.06 -5.60
N GLN A 43 17.50 3.45 -4.45
CA GLN A 43 17.42 4.14 -3.15
C GLN A 43 18.40 3.54 -2.15
N TYR A 44 18.81 4.34 -1.18
CA TYR A 44 19.63 3.88 -0.05
C TYR A 44 18.72 3.60 1.14
N THR A 45 18.69 2.35 1.60
CA THR A 45 17.82 1.88 2.69
C THR A 45 18.63 1.11 3.73
N THR A 46 18.10 0.94 4.94
CA THR A 46 18.71 0.09 5.98
C THR A 46 18.37 -1.39 5.79
N SER A 47 17.43 -1.71 4.89
CA SER A 47 17.08 -3.08 4.55
C SER A 47 18.20 -3.76 3.75
N PRO A 48 18.57 -5.01 4.05
CA PRO A 48 19.62 -5.73 3.32
C PRO A 48 19.15 -6.25 1.95
N ARG A 49 17.92 -5.97 1.51
CA ARG A 49 17.37 -6.44 0.24
C ARG A 49 17.85 -5.57 -0.92
N SER A 50 18.52 -6.18 -1.89
CA SER A 50 19.01 -5.49 -3.09
C SER A 50 17.90 -5.10 -4.06
N GLU A 51 16.80 -5.86 -4.12
CA GLU A 51 15.71 -5.63 -5.09
C GLU A 51 14.34 -5.73 -4.42
N VAL A 52 13.43 -4.82 -4.80
CA VAL A 52 12.04 -4.81 -4.34
C VAL A 52 11.11 -4.48 -5.49
N LEU A 53 10.06 -5.30 -5.64
CA LEU A 53 8.96 -5.09 -6.57
C LEU A 53 7.79 -4.46 -5.82
N LEU A 54 7.26 -3.35 -6.34
CA LEU A 54 6.07 -2.70 -5.81
C LEU A 54 4.85 -3.12 -6.63
N THR A 55 3.90 -3.79 -5.97
CA THR A 55 2.61 -4.16 -6.58
C THR A 55 1.60 -3.02 -6.53
N ARG A 56 1.72 -2.10 -5.56
CA ARG A 56 0.91 -0.88 -5.42
C ARG A 56 1.83 0.31 -5.18
N ASP A 57 1.67 1.33 -6.00
CA ASP A 57 2.45 2.55 -5.95
C ASP A 57 1.66 3.75 -6.49
N THR A 58 2.33 4.87 -6.72
CA THR A 58 1.70 6.08 -7.25
C THR A 58 1.38 5.99 -8.74
N THR A 59 1.94 5.03 -9.48
CA THR A 59 1.73 4.87 -10.94
C THR A 59 0.47 4.06 -11.25
N ASN A 60 0.05 3.19 -10.34
CA ASN A 60 -1.18 2.41 -10.48
C ASN A 60 -2.30 2.81 -9.51
N ASN A 61 -2.15 3.91 -8.77
CA ASN A 61 -3.21 4.38 -7.89
C ASN A 61 -4.05 5.49 -8.55
N PRO A 62 -5.40 5.40 -8.54
CA PRO A 62 -6.29 6.32 -9.21
C PRO A 62 -6.23 7.75 -8.71
N LEU A 63 -5.87 7.96 -7.44
CA LEU A 63 -5.73 9.31 -6.88
C LEU A 63 -4.64 10.14 -7.58
N TRP A 64 -3.56 9.49 -8.01
CA TRP A 64 -2.42 10.18 -8.65
C TRP A 64 -2.48 10.14 -10.18
N ASN A 65 -3.27 9.25 -10.78
CA ASN A 65 -3.43 9.14 -12.25
C ASN A 65 -4.89 9.21 -12.70
N ALA A 66 -5.67 10.15 -12.14
CA ALA A 66 -7.11 10.23 -12.34
C ALA A 66 -7.54 10.19 -13.83
N SER A 67 -6.77 10.80 -14.74
CA SER A 67 -7.08 10.77 -16.18
C SER A 67 -7.04 9.38 -16.81
N LYS A 68 -6.20 8.48 -16.29
CA LYS A 68 -6.11 7.09 -16.74
C LYS A 68 -7.30 6.28 -16.28
N TRP A 69 -7.82 6.59 -15.10
CA TRP A 69 -8.87 5.82 -14.42
C TRP A 69 -10.30 6.30 -14.70
N VAL A 70 -10.48 7.52 -15.25
CA VAL A 70 -11.82 7.95 -15.73
C VAL A 70 -12.35 7.03 -16.85
N ALA A 71 -11.46 6.36 -17.59
CA ALA A 71 -11.83 5.36 -18.60
C ALA A 71 -11.99 3.94 -18.02
N GLU A 72 -11.52 3.71 -16.79
CA GLU A 72 -11.43 2.40 -16.14
C GLU A 72 -12.22 2.48 -14.83
N SER A 73 -13.55 2.57 -14.95
CA SER A 73 -14.50 2.68 -13.84
C SER A 73 -14.67 1.40 -13.01
N GLU A 74 -13.78 0.42 -13.18
CA GLU A 74 -13.85 -0.93 -12.56
C GLU A 74 -13.10 -1.04 -11.23
N ASP A 75 -12.55 0.06 -10.73
CA ASP A 75 -11.46 0.04 -9.76
C ASP A 75 -11.90 0.02 -8.27
N GLU A 76 -13.20 -0.09 -7.98
CA GLU A 76 -13.69 -0.36 -6.62
C GLU A 76 -13.63 -1.86 -6.24
N ASP A 77 -13.47 -2.75 -7.23
CA ASP A 77 -13.60 -4.20 -7.06
C ASP A 77 -12.46 -4.84 -6.25
N GLU A 78 -11.26 -4.25 -6.30
CA GLU A 78 -10.08 -4.76 -5.62
C GLU A 78 -9.99 -4.36 -4.14
N VAL A 79 -10.53 -3.20 -3.74
CA VAL A 79 -10.27 -2.61 -2.41
C VAL A 79 -10.98 -3.38 -1.29
N THR A 80 -12.18 -3.89 -1.56
CA THR A 80 -12.99 -4.57 -0.54
C THR A 80 -12.91 -6.10 -0.65
N GLY A 81 -12.48 -6.65 -1.79
CA GLY A 81 -12.32 -8.09 -2.04
C GLY A 81 -13.60 -8.93 -1.91
N ARG A 82 -14.72 -8.34 -1.50
CA ARG A 82 -16.03 -8.97 -1.38
C ARG A 82 -16.63 -9.20 -2.77
N LEU A 83 -16.59 -8.19 -3.63
CA LEU A 83 -17.11 -8.27 -4.99
C LEU A 83 -16.26 -9.23 -5.85
N GLY A 84 -14.93 -9.13 -5.80
CA GLY A 84 -14.05 -10.12 -6.44
C GLY A 84 -14.26 -11.57 -5.95
N ARG A 85 -14.67 -11.80 -4.70
CA ARG A 85 -15.06 -13.15 -4.21
C ARG A 85 -16.44 -13.58 -4.69
N PHE A 86 -17.37 -12.65 -4.82
CA PHE A 86 -18.70 -12.88 -5.35
C PHE A 86 -18.62 -13.22 -6.84
N ASN A 87 -17.95 -12.39 -7.64
CA ASN A 87 -17.77 -12.61 -9.08
C ASN A 87 -17.17 -13.99 -9.35
N ARG A 88 -16.09 -14.38 -8.66
CA ARG A 88 -15.52 -15.75 -8.80
C ARG A 88 -16.50 -16.90 -8.53
N ARG A 89 -17.54 -16.69 -7.72
CA ARG A 89 -18.54 -17.71 -7.38
C ARG A 89 -19.74 -17.69 -8.33
N PHE A 90 -20.05 -16.54 -8.92
CA PHE A 90 -21.31 -16.28 -9.62
C PHE A 90 -21.13 -15.74 -11.06
N ASP A 91 -19.89 -15.69 -11.58
CA ASP A 91 -19.51 -15.18 -12.90
C ASP A 91 -20.35 -15.80 -14.05
N GLY A 92 -20.67 -17.09 -13.94
CA GLY A 92 -21.46 -17.83 -14.93
C GLY A 92 -22.98 -17.83 -14.71
N LEU A 93 -23.47 -17.10 -13.71
CA LEU A 93 -24.91 -17.02 -13.36
C LEU A 93 -25.54 -15.68 -13.74
N GLY A 94 -24.84 -14.85 -14.53
CA GLY A 94 -25.42 -13.66 -15.16
C GLY A 94 -25.53 -12.43 -14.28
N GLY A 95 -24.77 -12.35 -13.18
CA GLY A 95 -24.92 -11.29 -12.18
C GLY A 95 -24.50 -9.86 -12.59
N PHE A 96 -24.00 -9.66 -13.81
CA PHE A 96 -23.69 -8.32 -14.34
C PHE A 96 -24.11 -8.17 -15.81
N ASP A 97 -23.91 -9.22 -16.63
CA ASP A 97 -24.32 -9.21 -18.05
C ASP A 97 -25.84 -9.18 -18.26
N MET A 98 -26.64 -9.89 -17.44
CA MET A 98 -28.10 -9.91 -17.64
C MET A 98 -28.80 -8.60 -17.24
N ASP A 99 -28.24 -7.85 -16.29
CA ASP A 99 -28.78 -6.56 -15.87
C ASP A 99 -28.53 -5.47 -16.93
N MET A 100 -27.45 -5.60 -17.73
CA MET A 100 -27.12 -4.67 -18.81
C MET A 100 -27.90 -4.93 -20.12
N GLU A 101 -28.37 -6.17 -20.35
CA GLU A 101 -29.32 -6.46 -21.46
C GLU A 101 -30.70 -5.87 -21.19
N PHE A 102 -31.22 -5.94 -19.95
CA PHE A 102 -32.52 -5.39 -19.57
C PHE A 102 -32.59 -3.85 -19.64
N LEU A 103 -31.46 -3.16 -19.47
CA LEU A 103 -31.38 -1.69 -19.53
C LEU A 103 -31.23 -1.13 -20.96
N ASN A 104 -31.00 -1.99 -21.96
CA ASN A 104 -30.83 -1.60 -23.36
C ASN A 104 -32.08 -1.89 -24.24
N GLU A 105 -33.21 -2.21 -23.62
CA GLU A 105 -34.55 -2.28 -24.24
C GLU A 105 -35.43 -1.09 -23.82
#